data_AF-A0A147EPV4-F1
#
_entry.id   AF-A0A147EPV4-F1
#
_cell.length_a   1.000
_cell.length_b   1.000
_cell.length_c   1.000
_cell.angle_alpha   90.00
_cell.angle_beta   90.00
_cell.angle_gamma   90.00
#
_symmetry.space_group_name_H-M   'P 1'
#
loop_
_entity.id
_entity.type
_entity.pdbx_description
1 polymer ?
#
loop_
_entity_poly.entity_id
_entity_poly.type
_entity_poly.pdbx_seq_one_letter_code
_entity_poly.pdbx_strand_id
1 'polypeptide(L)'
;MTAALAVVTIVALVPAPAQAAESYVPISGSGSTWSQNALDQWRKNVAENYGMTINYAGTGSSAGRNDFINQTVDFAVSEIPFQSQPEDGSPPEKPTSGYSYMPIVAGGTSLMYNLKIGGKRVTNLRLSGEVIAKIFSGQIAKWNDPAIQADNPALAMPDVSITPVYRSDGSGTSAQFTAWMKAQFPSVWTYGMRSQFPQVTPAFKGQNGSLGVAGYVSQNYGEGAITYVEYSYAMKSGFPVVKVLNKAGYFVEPTYQSVAVALMSAKINDDLTQNLDGVYNSGDPRAYPMSSYSYMIVPTETNKVFTVEKGRTLSQFAAYMLCEGQQKASALGYSPLPMNLVQAGSDVLQRIPGTVGAIDFSRCNNPTFKPGDSPSNNQLALTAPAPPECDKAGATQCVEGTGGAQEETPATGSGGASGGSNSSAAAAGTAGTSSDPTAAGAAPAAAGGTSADPVYDANGNLVSAAAAGGSAAAVSAPFSLAENGWGTPQFIMLAAGLLVVAAILIPPVVGRRARGDRRP
;
A
#
# COMPACT_ATOMS: atom_id res chain seq x y z
N MET A 1 -54.15 1.44 -66.03
CA MET A 1 -53.02 1.05 -65.16
C MET A 1 -52.19 2.29 -64.91
N THR A 2 -52.33 2.88 -63.72
CA THR A 2 -51.68 4.11 -63.26
C THR A 2 -50.30 3.79 -62.72
N ALA A 3 -49.24 4.30 -63.37
CA ALA A 3 -47.87 4.21 -62.87
C ALA A 3 -47.53 5.48 -62.08
N ALA A 4 -47.32 5.31 -60.77
CA ALA A 4 -46.93 6.37 -59.84
C ALA A 4 -45.42 6.67 -59.98
N LEU A 5 -45.09 7.94 -60.17
CA LEU A 5 -43.72 8.45 -60.23
C LEU A 5 -43.25 8.71 -58.79
N ALA A 6 -42.36 7.86 -58.26
CA ALA A 6 -41.75 8.07 -56.94
C ALA A 6 -40.60 9.07 -57.04
N VAL A 7 -40.78 10.28 -56.49
CA VAL A 7 -39.73 11.27 -56.30
C VAL A 7 -38.95 10.89 -55.05
N VAL A 8 -37.68 10.51 -55.22
CA VAL A 8 -36.75 10.25 -54.11
C VAL A 8 -36.07 11.56 -53.74
N THR A 9 -36.48 12.17 -52.62
CA THR A 9 -35.77 13.29 -51.99
C THR A 9 -34.54 12.78 -51.26
N ILE A 10 -33.35 13.14 -51.74
CA ILE A 10 -32.07 12.92 -51.05
C ILE A 10 -31.96 13.94 -49.91
N VAL A 11 -32.14 13.48 -48.67
CA VAL A 11 -31.79 14.27 -47.48
C VAL A 11 -30.26 14.20 -47.34
N ALA A 12 -29.58 15.32 -47.57
CA ALA A 12 -28.16 15.44 -47.26
C ALA A 12 -27.98 15.38 -45.73
N LEU A 13 -27.44 14.27 -45.22
CA LEU A 13 -26.95 14.21 -43.84
C LEU A 13 -25.74 15.14 -43.72
N VAL A 14 -25.94 16.29 -43.07
CA VAL A 14 -24.83 17.11 -42.57
C VAL A 14 -24.20 16.33 -41.41
N PRO A 15 -22.92 15.92 -41.48
CA PRO A 15 -22.27 15.30 -40.34
C PRO A 15 -22.24 16.31 -39.19
N ALA A 16 -22.79 15.93 -38.04
CA ALA A 16 -22.60 16.68 -36.80
C ALA A 16 -21.08 16.79 -36.54
N PRO A 17 -20.57 17.96 -36.09
CA PRO A 17 -19.16 18.06 -35.73
C PRO A 17 -18.87 17.01 -34.65
N ALA A 18 -17.95 16.09 -34.94
CA ALA A 18 -17.42 15.20 -33.92
C ALA A 18 -16.87 16.08 -32.78
N GLN A 19 -17.42 15.96 -31.57
CA GLN A 19 -16.75 16.50 -30.40
C GLN A 19 -15.33 15.94 -30.41
N ALA A 20 -14.34 16.82 -30.51
CA ALA A 20 -12.94 16.41 -30.39
C ALA A 20 -12.82 15.68 -29.04
N ALA A 21 -12.46 14.40 -29.08
CA ALA A 21 -12.11 13.68 -27.86
C ALA A 21 -11.05 14.50 -27.13
N GLU A 22 -11.28 14.81 -25.86
CA GLU A 22 -10.35 15.58 -25.05
C GLU A 22 -9.03 14.81 -24.99
N SER A 23 -8.01 15.27 -25.72
CA SER A 23 -6.75 14.53 -25.83
C SER A 23 -5.87 14.84 -24.62
N TYR A 24 -5.78 13.90 -23.68
CA TYR A 24 -4.81 13.95 -22.59
C TYR A 24 -3.41 13.57 -23.09
N VAL A 25 -2.41 14.36 -22.73
CA VAL A 25 -0.99 14.03 -22.99
C VAL A 25 -0.41 13.25 -21.81
N PRO A 26 0.55 12.32 -22.03
CA PRO A 26 1.18 11.60 -20.92
C PRO A 26 1.89 12.54 -19.96
N ILE A 27 1.79 12.23 -18.67
CA ILE A 27 2.55 12.90 -17.61
C ILE A 27 3.39 11.88 -16.83
N SER A 28 4.50 12.34 -16.27
CA SER A 28 5.42 11.52 -15.49
C SER A 28 5.65 12.12 -14.11
N GLY A 29 5.54 11.30 -13.07
CA GLY A 29 5.87 11.69 -11.70
C GLY A 29 6.79 10.69 -11.00
N SER A 30 7.38 11.11 -9.88
CA SER A 30 8.19 10.25 -9.04
C SER A 30 8.05 10.57 -7.55
N GLY A 31 8.56 9.67 -6.70
CA GLY A 31 8.71 9.94 -5.28
C GLY A 31 8.20 8.81 -4.39
N SER A 32 7.30 9.15 -3.48
CA SER A 32 6.80 8.30 -2.40
C SER A 32 6.46 6.87 -2.83
N THR A 33 7.09 5.91 -2.17
CA THR A 33 6.66 4.51 -2.14
C THR A 33 5.60 4.27 -1.06
N TRP A 34 5.30 5.24 -0.20
CA TRP A 34 4.20 5.15 0.77
C TRP A 34 2.84 5.26 0.07
N SER A 35 2.71 6.15 -0.92
CA SER A 35 1.47 6.35 -1.71
C SER A 35 1.36 5.45 -2.94
N GLN A 36 2.40 4.67 -3.23
CA GLN A 36 2.54 3.99 -4.52
C GLN A 36 1.43 2.98 -4.79
N ASN A 37 0.96 2.21 -3.79
CA ASN A 37 -0.11 1.24 -4.00
C ASN A 37 -1.43 1.91 -4.41
N ALA A 38 -1.76 3.08 -3.85
CA ALA A 38 -2.91 3.88 -4.28
C ALA A 38 -2.71 4.46 -5.68
N LEU A 39 -1.55 5.08 -5.95
CA LEU A 39 -1.22 5.65 -7.27
C LEU A 39 -1.23 4.60 -8.38
N ASP A 40 -0.71 3.41 -8.13
CA ASP A 40 -0.68 2.30 -9.08
C ASP A 40 -2.09 1.84 -9.45
N GLN A 41 -3.00 1.79 -8.46
CA GLN A 41 -4.41 1.51 -8.73
C GLN A 41 -5.05 2.64 -9.54
N TRP A 42 -4.83 3.90 -9.15
CA TRP A 42 -5.50 5.03 -9.77
C TRP A 42 -5.03 5.23 -11.21
N ARG A 43 -3.72 5.13 -11.48
CA ARG A 43 -3.17 5.26 -12.84
C ARG A 43 -3.71 4.18 -13.77
N LYS A 44 -3.93 2.96 -13.27
CA LYS A 44 -4.59 1.89 -14.02
C LYS A 44 -6.02 2.27 -14.35
N ASN A 45 -6.80 2.72 -13.35
CA ASN A 45 -8.20 3.08 -13.57
C ASN A 45 -8.35 4.24 -14.55
N VAL A 46 -7.49 5.26 -14.49
CA VAL A 46 -7.60 6.41 -15.40
C VAL A 46 -7.13 6.11 -16.82
N ALA A 47 -6.18 5.19 -16.98
CA ALA A 47 -5.82 4.68 -18.30
C ALA A 47 -6.99 3.93 -18.94
N GLU A 48 -7.66 3.05 -18.17
CA GLU A 48 -8.77 2.22 -18.66
C GLU A 48 -10.05 3.02 -18.94
N ASN A 49 -10.38 3.99 -18.09
CA ASN A 49 -11.70 4.65 -18.12
C ASN A 49 -11.68 6.08 -18.68
N TYR A 50 -10.50 6.74 -18.70
CA TYR A 50 -10.38 8.15 -19.08
C TYR A 50 -9.31 8.39 -20.16
N GLY A 51 -8.59 7.35 -20.59
CA GLY A 51 -7.53 7.47 -21.60
C GLY A 51 -6.30 8.28 -21.13
N MET A 52 -6.14 8.48 -19.81
CA MET A 52 -4.98 9.21 -19.26
C MET A 52 -3.80 8.27 -19.05
N THR A 53 -2.63 8.64 -19.57
CA THR A 53 -1.38 7.93 -19.32
C THR A 53 -0.59 8.62 -18.21
N ILE A 54 -0.53 7.99 -17.04
CA ILE A 54 0.23 8.48 -15.88
C ILE A 54 1.40 7.53 -15.61
N ASN A 55 2.62 8.00 -15.86
CA ASN A 55 3.84 7.28 -15.50
C ASN A 55 4.24 7.68 -14.08
N TYR A 56 4.56 6.70 -13.23
CA TYR A 56 4.98 6.97 -11.86
C TYR A 56 6.13 6.06 -11.43
N ALA A 57 7.18 6.65 -10.85
CA ALA A 57 8.33 5.94 -10.31
C ALA A 57 8.41 6.09 -8.78
N GLY A 58 8.20 5.00 -8.05
CA GLY A 58 8.37 4.95 -6.59
C GLY A 58 9.85 4.90 -6.20
N THR A 59 10.49 6.06 -6.07
CA THR A 59 11.93 6.23 -5.81
C THR A 59 12.25 6.72 -4.40
N GLY A 60 11.22 6.97 -3.58
CA GLY A 60 11.35 7.61 -2.27
C GLY A 60 11.10 9.12 -2.34
N SER A 61 10.50 9.65 -1.28
CA SER A 61 9.97 11.01 -1.24
C SER A 61 11.05 12.08 -1.42
N SER A 62 12.27 11.87 -0.91
CA SER A 62 13.39 12.79 -1.16
C SER A 62 13.87 12.77 -2.62
N ALA A 63 13.87 11.60 -3.28
CA ALA A 63 14.21 11.51 -4.69
C ALA A 63 13.17 12.25 -5.54
N GLY A 64 11.87 12.03 -5.28
CA GLY A 64 10.80 12.74 -5.99
C GLY A 64 10.84 14.26 -5.84
N ARG A 65 11.12 14.76 -4.63
CA ARG A 65 11.32 16.20 -4.41
C ARG A 65 12.51 16.74 -5.22
N ASN A 66 13.62 16.01 -5.26
CA ASN A 66 14.78 16.39 -6.08
C ASN A 66 14.49 16.36 -7.58
N ASP A 67 13.77 15.35 -8.06
CA ASP A 67 13.33 15.25 -9.47
C ASP A 67 12.44 16.45 -9.85
N PHE A 68 11.54 16.85 -8.96
CA PHE A 68 10.70 18.05 -9.15
C PHE A 68 11.54 19.33 -9.22
N ILE A 69 12.48 19.53 -8.28
CA ILE A 69 13.39 20.70 -8.25
C ILE A 69 14.20 20.79 -9.56
N ASN A 70 14.66 19.64 -10.04
CA ASN A 70 15.45 19.52 -11.27
C ASN A 70 14.60 19.56 -12.55
N GLN A 71 13.27 19.66 -12.42
CA GLN A 71 12.32 19.68 -13.53
C GLN A 71 12.54 18.48 -14.46
N THR A 72 12.69 17.27 -13.90
CA THR A 72 12.78 16.01 -14.65
C THR A 72 11.46 15.25 -14.69
N VAL A 73 10.51 15.64 -13.85
CA VAL A 73 9.15 15.10 -13.74
C VAL A 73 8.12 16.24 -13.72
N ASP A 74 6.89 15.91 -14.10
CA ASP A 74 5.74 16.83 -14.16
C ASP A 74 5.13 17.08 -12.77
N PHE A 75 5.22 16.10 -11.87
CA PHE A 75 4.77 16.19 -10.48
C PHE A 75 5.61 15.27 -9.60
N ALA A 76 5.60 15.50 -8.29
CA ALA A 76 6.20 14.59 -7.33
C ALA A 76 5.21 14.20 -6.25
N VAL A 77 5.47 13.10 -5.54
CA VAL A 77 4.66 12.69 -4.38
C VAL A 77 5.55 12.51 -3.16
N SER A 78 5.13 13.05 -2.03
CA SER A 78 5.91 13.08 -0.80
C SER A 78 5.02 13.14 0.42
N GLU A 79 5.47 12.57 1.53
CA GLU A 79 4.82 12.61 2.84
C GLU A 79 5.23 13.84 3.67
N ILE A 80 6.32 14.48 3.26
CA ILE A 80 6.92 15.65 3.91
C ILE A 80 7.10 16.77 2.89
N PRO A 81 7.03 18.04 3.32
CA PRO A 81 7.29 19.17 2.45
C PRO A 81 8.76 19.23 2.02
N PHE A 82 9.09 20.20 1.17
CA PHE A 82 10.47 20.56 0.87
C PHE A 82 11.18 20.95 2.16
N GLN A 83 12.39 20.45 2.32
CA GLN A 83 13.20 20.67 3.52
C GLN A 83 13.98 21.96 3.36
N SER A 84 13.35 23.10 3.66
CA SER A 84 14.00 24.43 3.61
C SER A 84 15.02 24.62 4.75
N GLN A 85 14.85 23.90 5.85
CA GLN A 85 15.74 23.86 7.01
C GLN A 85 15.90 22.41 7.48
N PRO A 86 16.67 21.58 6.74
CA PRO A 86 16.80 20.17 7.06
C PRO A 86 17.55 19.96 8.40
N GLU A 87 17.05 19.05 9.23
CA GLU A 87 17.65 18.70 10.52
C GLU A 87 18.87 17.76 10.39
N ASP A 88 19.05 17.18 9.20
CA ASP A 88 20.14 16.25 8.92
C ASP A 88 21.42 16.92 8.39
N GLY A 89 21.40 18.24 8.23
CA GLY A 89 22.52 19.02 7.72
C GLY A 89 22.69 18.97 6.19
N SER A 90 21.74 18.35 5.47
CA SER A 90 21.72 18.41 4.01
C SER A 90 21.50 19.84 3.49
N PRO A 91 21.80 20.13 2.21
CA PRO A 91 21.48 21.43 1.63
C PRO A 91 19.96 21.69 1.63
N PRO A 92 19.50 22.92 1.92
CA PRO A 92 18.09 23.28 1.78
C PRO A 92 17.54 22.99 0.39
N GLU A 93 16.38 22.35 0.35
CA GLU A 93 15.63 22.10 -0.88
C GLU A 93 14.96 23.41 -1.35
N LYS A 94 15.32 23.87 -2.56
CA LYS A 94 14.85 25.15 -3.12
C LYS A 94 14.26 24.91 -4.52
N PRO A 95 12.95 24.63 -4.64
CA PRO A 95 12.29 24.55 -5.93
C PRO A 95 12.41 25.89 -6.69
N THR A 96 12.58 25.79 -8.00
CA THR A 96 12.87 26.92 -8.90
C THR A 96 11.63 27.44 -9.63
N SER A 97 10.51 26.72 -9.54
CA SER A 97 9.22 27.07 -10.13
C SER A 97 8.14 27.09 -9.06
N GLY A 98 7.08 27.86 -9.31
CA GLY A 98 5.87 27.88 -8.50
C GLY A 98 5.25 26.49 -8.35
N TYR A 99 4.86 26.15 -7.14
CA TYR A 99 4.30 24.85 -6.80
C TYR A 99 3.28 24.97 -5.65
N SER A 100 2.50 23.91 -5.45
CA SER A 100 1.61 23.76 -4.31
C SER A 100 1.59 22.31 -3.82
N TYR A 101 1.35 22.12 -2.53
CA TYR A 101 1.06 20.80 -1.97
C TYR A 101 -0.44 20.52 -2.08
N MET A 102 -0.77 19.32 -2.53
CA MET A 102 -2.14 18.84 -2.65
C MET A 102 -2.28 17.49 -1.95
N PRO A 103 -3.11 17.37 -0.89
CA PRO A 103 -3.40 16.09 -0.28
C PRO A 103 -3.98 15.10 -1.30
N ILE A 104 -3.52 13.84 -1.29
CA ILE A 104 -4.02 12.82 -2.24
C ILE A 104 -4.67 11.61 -1.56
N VAL A 105 -4.16 11.17 -0.41
CA VAL A 105 -4.72 10.05 0.37
C VAL A 105 -4.20 10.10 1.79
N ALA A 106 -5.01 9.58 2.73
CA ALA A 106 -4.64 9.41 4.13
C ALA A 106 -4.27 7.96 4.43
N GLY A 107 -3.47 7.73 5.47
CA GLY A 107 -3.03 6.39 5.84
C GLY A 107 -2.34 6.38 7.19
N GLY A 108 -2.06 5.16 7.67
CA GLY A 108 -1.31 4.95 8.90
C GLY A 108 0.08 4.42 8.59
N THR A 109 1.12 5.08 9.10
CA THR A 109 2.44 4.45 9.19
C THR A 109 2.34 3.35 10.24
N SER A 110 2.36 2.11 9.77
CA SER A 110 2.16 0.88 10.55
C SER A 110 3.49 0.23 10.90
N LEU A 111 3.49 -0.61 11.95
CA LEU A 111 4.67 -1.43 12.29
C LEU A 111 4.43 -2.89 11.94
N MET A 112 4.84 -3.27 10.73
CA MET A 112 4.77 -4.67 10.28
C MET A 112 5.88 -5.49 10.95
N TYR A 113 5.56 -6.69 11.42
CA TYR A 113 6.51 -7.53 12.14
C TYR A 113 6.36 -9.01 11.78
N ASN A 114 7.40 -9.78 12.08
CA ASN A 114 7.42 -11.24 11.94
C ASN A 114 7.97 -11.85 13.23
N LEU A 115 7.07 -12.36 14.07
CA LEU A 115 7.39 -12.96 15.35
C LEU A 115 6.61 -14.25 15.51
N LYS A 116 7.25 -15.28 16.06
CA LYS A 116 6.60 -16.55 16.41
C LYS A 116 6.79 -16.88 17.87
N ILE A 117 5.77 -17.52 18.44
CA ILE A 117 5.81 -18.14 19.77
C ILE A 117 5.36 -19.58 19.59
N GLY A 118 6.19 -20.54 20.05
CA GLY A 118 5.89 -21.97 19.88
C GLY A 118 5.69 -22.39 18.41
N GLY A 119 6.42 -21.76 17.47
CA GLY A 119 6.31 -22.04 16.03
C GLY A 119 5.10 -21.41 15.33
N LYS A 120 4.20 -20.74 16.05
CA LYS A 120 3.04 -20.04 15.48
C LYS A 120 3.28 -18.54 15.41
N ARG A 121 2.82 -17.90 14.34
CA ARG A 121 2.92 -16.44 14.17
C ARG A 121 2.08 -15.72 15.22
N VAL A 122 2.65 -14.69 15.82
CA VAL A 122 1.93 -13.73 16.67
C VAL A 122 1.26 -12.70 15.76
N THR A 123 -0.03 -12.46 15.93
CA THR A 123 -0.85 -11.58 15.06
C THR A 123 -1.51 -10.42 15.78
N ASN A 124 -1.43 -10.38 17.11
CA ASN A 124 -2.10 -9.41 17.98
C ASN A 124 -1.11 -8.62 18.88
N LEU A 125 0.13 -8.42 18.42
CA LEU A 125 1.18 -7.74 19.20
C LEU A 125 0.80 -6.28 19.48
N ARG A 126 1.09 -5.83 20.71
CA ARG A 126 0.89 -4.47 21.19
C ARG A 126 2.21 -3.83 21.56
N LEU A 127 2.39 -2.55 21.25
CA LEU A 127 3.51 -1.79 21.77
C LEU A 127 3.09 -0.36 22.10
N SER A 128 3.58 0.13 23.23
CA SER A 128 3.53 1.53 23.60
C SER A 128 4.53 2.34 22.79
N GLY A 129 4.27 3.64 22.64
CA GLY A 129 5.12 4.49 21.82
C GLY A 129 6.57 4.61 22.34
N GLU A 130 6.77 4.59 23.66
CA GLU A 130 8.10 4.60 24.26
C GLU A 130 8.87 3.30 23.95
N VAL A 131 8.20 2.14 23.99
CA VAL A 131 8.80 0.84 23.60
C VAL A 131 9.19 0.86 22.12
N ILE A 132 8.32 1.38 21.25
CA ILE A 132 8.63 1.54 19.82
C ILE A 132 9.87 2.43 19.65
N ALA A 133 9.92 3.59 20.31
CA ALA A 133 11.06 4.49 20.24
C ALA A 133 12.36 3.81 20.72
N LYS A 134 12.31 3.03 21.80
CA LYS A 134 13.46 2.28 22.34
C LYS A 134 13.93 1.16 21.41
N ILE A 135 13.01 0.46 20.73
CA ILE A 135 13.37 -0.54 19.71
C ILE A 135 14.13 0.14 18.57
N PHE A 136 13.58 1.22 18.02
CA PHE A 136 14.16 1.90 16.86
C PHE A 136 15.35 2.80 17.20
N SER A 137 15.60 3.11 18.48
CA SER A 137 16.85 3.70 18.98
C SER A 137 17.87 2.65 19.46
N GLY A 138 17.57 1.35 19.32
CA GLY A 138 18.47 0.26 19.70
C GLY A 138 18.63 0.03 21.21
N GLN A 139 17.81 0.67 22.05
CA GLN A 139 17.82 0.48 23.51
C GLN A 139 17.12 -0.82 23.95
N ILE A 140 16.13 -1.28 23.18
CA ILE A 140 15.50 -2.60 23.35
C ILE A 140 15.92 -3.48 22.16
N ALA A 141 16.53 -4.63 22.45
CA ALA A 141 17.14 -5.49 21.43
C ALA A 141 16.60 -6.93 21.41
N LYS A 142 15.70 -7.30 22.33
CA LYS A 142 15.12 -8.65 22.43
C LYS A 142 13.62 -8.58 22.67
N TRP A 143 12.88 -9.54 22.12
CA TRP A 143 11.41 -9.59 22.21
C TRP A 143 10.89 -9.89 23.62
N ASN A 144 11.67 -10.57 24.45
CA ASN A 144 11.35 -10.82 25.87
C ASN A 144 11.72 -9.67 26.82
N ASP A 145 12.04 -8.48 26.29
CA ASP A 145 12.29 -7.31 27.14
C ASP A 145 11.09 -7.04 28.07
N PRO A 146 11.32 -6.75 29.37
CA PRO A 146 10.24 -6.52 30.33
C PRO A 146 9.24 -5.45 29.91
N ALA A 147 9.65 -4.42 29.15
CA ALA A 147 8.75 -3.39 28.68
C ALA A 147 7.80 -3.90 27.58
N ILE A 148 8.28 -4.78 26.70
CA ILE A 148 7.42 -5.44 25.70
C ILE A 148 6.47 -6.42 26.38
N GLN A 149 6.97 -7.19 27.36
CA GLN A 149 6.15 -8.12 28.13
C GLN A 149 5.03 -7.40 28.91
N ALA A 150 5.28 -6.19 29.41
CA ALA A 150 4.28 -5.37 30.09
C ALA A 150 3.12 -4.95 29.16
N ASP A 151 3.42 -4.64 27.90
CA ASP A 151 2.41 -4.33 26.88
C ASP A 151 1.64 -5.59 26.42
N ASN A 152 2.19 -6.79 26.64
CA ASN A 152 1.66 -8.07 26.14
C ASN A 152 1.58 -9.16 27.24
N PRO A 153 0.81 -8.96 28.32
CA PRO A 153 0.81 -9.86 29.49
C PRO A 153 0.34 -11.29 29.20
N ALA A 154 -0.32 -11.52 28.06
CA ALA A 154 -0.87 -12.81 27.64
C ALA A 154 0.03 -13.57 26.66
N LEU A 155 1.20 -13.03 26.31
CA LEU A 155 2.16 -13.67 25.42
C LEU A 155 3.39 -14.08 26.22
N ALA A 156 3.80 -15.34 26.08
CA ALA A 156 5.10 -15.81 26.56
C ALA A 156 6.20 -15.33 25.59
N MET A 157 6.66 -14.09 25.77
CA MET A 157 7.57 -13.44 24.83
C MET A 157 8.88 -14.23 24.68
N PRO A 158 9.33 -14.54 23.46
CA PRO A 158 10.45 -15.43 23.23
C PRO A 158 11.79 -14.69 23.37
N ASP A 159 12.84 -15.41 23.76
CA ASP A 159 14.23 -14.89 23.78
C ASP A 159 14.82 -14.80 22.36
N VAL A 160 14.20 -13.97 21.52
CA VAL A 160 14.58 -13.74 20.12
C VAL A 160 15.07 -12.30 19.98
N SER A 161 16.21 -12.13 19.30
CA SER A 161 16.73 -10.81 18.97
C SER A 161 15.77 -10.06 18.06
N ILE A 162 15.56 -8.77 18.34
CA ILE A 162 14.80 -7.88 17.46
C ILE A 162 15.71 -7.43 16.33
N THR A 163 15.21 -7.52 15.09
CA THR A 163 15.88 -6.97 13.90
C THR A 163 15.06 -5.81 13.35
N PRO A 164 15.36 -4.56 13.72
CA PRO A 164 14.72 -3.41 13.10
C PRO A 164 15.16 -3.29 11.63
N VAL A 165 14.18 -3.24 10.73
CA VAL A 165 14.39 -3.10 9.29
C VAL A 165 13.97 -1.68 8.91
N TYR A 166 14.92 -0.89 8.43
CA TYR A 166 14.72 0.52 8.12
C TYR A 166 14.86 0.79 6.63
N ARG A 167 14.36 1.95 6.20
CA ARG A 167 14.47 2.42 4.82
C ARG A 167 15.87 2.97 4.57
N SER A 168 16.64 2.35 3.67
CA SER A 168 17.98 2.80 3.29
C SER A 168 17.97 3.97 2.30
N ASP A 169 16.81 4.32 1.76
CA ASP A 169 16.58 5.42 0.83
C ASP A 169 15.93 6.64 1.51
N GLY A 170 15.89 7.76 0.77
CA GLY A 170 15.34 9.02 1.25
C GLY A 170 13.82 8.97 1.32
N SER A 171 13.32 8.56 2.48
CA SER A 171 11.95 8.12 2.66
C SER A 171 11.10 9.11 3.44
N GLY A 172 9.95 9.47 2.89
CA GLY A 172 8.92 10.22 3.61
C GLY A 172 8.33 9.42 4.77
N THR A 173 8.26 8.08 4.66
CA THR A 173 7.84 7.22 5.78
C THR A 173 8.82 7.28 6.94
N SER A 174 10.14 7.25 6.66
CA SER A 174 11.16 7.45 7.70
C SER A 174 11.00 8.82 8.36
N ALA A 175 10.78 9.86 7.56
CA ALA A 175 10.63 11.21 8.09
C ALA A 175 9.39 11.33 8.98
N GLN A 176 8.22 10.81 8.57
CA GLN A 176 7.03 10.80 9.41
C GLN A 176 7.24 10.01 10.71
N PHE A 177 7.83 8.81 10.61
CA PHE A 177 8.05 7.95 11.77
C PHE A 177 9.01 8.59 12.79
N THR A 178 10.11 9.16 12.30
CA THR A 178 11.10 9.83 13.15
C THR A 178 10.62 11.19 13.65
N ALA A 179 9.78 11.91 12.91
CA ALA A 179 9.11 13.12 13.39
C ALA A 179 8.17 12.80 14.55
N TRP A 180 7.37 11.73 14.45
CA TRP A 180 6.53 11.26 15.55
C TRP A 180 7.37 10.88 16.77
N MET A 181 8.45 10.10 16.60
CA MET A 181 9.35 9.74 17.72
C MET A 181 10.01 10.97 18.36
N LYS A 182 10.48 11.93 17.54
CA LYS A 182 11.04 13.20 18.02
C LYS A 182 10.02 13.99 18.84
N ALA A 183 8.79 14.10 18.36
CA ALA A 183 7.74 14.90 18.99
C ALA A 183 7.25 14.27 20.31
N GLN A 184 7.08 12.94 20.33
CA GLN A 184 6.46 12.24 21.47
C GLN A 184 7.49 11.70 22.48
N PHE A 185 8.70 11.34 22.03
CA PHE A 185 9.72 10.68 22.85
C PHE A 185 11.12 11.32 22.67
N PRO A 186 11.27 12.65 22.83
CA PRO A 186 12.52 13.36 22.56
C PRO A 186 13.70 12.93 23.44
N SER A 187 13.45 12.34 24.62
CA SER A 187 14.49 11.80 25.49
C SER A 187 15.05 10.45 25.02
N VAL A 188 14.30 9.72 24.18
CA VAL A 188 14.69 8.42 23.62
C VAL A 188 15.21 8.60 22.20
N TRP A 189 14.50 9.39 21.38
CA TRP A 189 14.86 9.66 19.99
C TRP A 189 15.50 11.04 19.83
N THR A 190 16.84 11.07 19.77
CA THR A 190 17.63 12.31 19.73
C THR A 190 18.15 12.68 18.33
N TYR A 191 17.85 11.86 17.31
CA TYR A 191 18.34 12.08 15.94
C TYR A 191 17.56 13.17 15.17
N GLY A 192 16.44 13.65 15.71
CA GLY A 192 15.54 14.57 15.01
C GLY A 192 14.73 13.88 13.91
N MET A 193 14.10 14.67 13.04
CA MET A 193 13.40 14.14 11.88
C MET A 193 14.41 13.72 10.80
N ARG A 194 14.23 12.52 10.23
CA ARG A 194 15.18 11.92 9.28
C ARG A 194 14.46 11.28 8.09
N SER A 195 14.71 11.80 6.89
CA SER A 195 14.32 11.10 5.65
C SER A 195 15.21 9.88 5.40
N GLN A 196 16.51 10.03 5.64
CA GLN A 196 17.47 8.93 5.66
C GLN A 196 17.58 8.41 7.08
N PHE A 197 16.98 7.26 7.34
CA PHE A 197 16.98 6.71 8.70
C PHE A 197 18.41 6.31 9.10
N PRO A 198 18.89 6.71 10.29
CA PRO A 198 20.26 6.43 10.69
C PRO A 198 20.46 4.94 10.94
N GLN A 199 21.62 4.40 10.55
CA GLN A 199 22.01 3.07 10.98
C GLN A 199 22.40 3.14 12.47
N VAL A 200 21.47 2.79 13.36
CA VAL A 200 21.66 2.92 14.81
C VAL A 200 22.61 1.86 15.35
N THR A 201 22.47 0.60 14.90
CA THR A 201 23.38 -0.50 15.26
C THR A 201 23.64 -1.43 14.07
N PRO A 202 24.66 -2.30 14.12
CA PRO A 202 24.90 -3.32 13.07
C PRO A 202 23.77 -4.35 12.92
N ALA A 203 22.90 -4.50 13.93
CA ALA A 203 21.75 -5.40 13.87
C ALA A 203 20.64 -4.86 12.96
N PHE A 204 20.57 -3.55 12.77
CA PHE A 204 19.57 -2.92 11.91
C PHE A 204 19.84 -3.25 10.44
N LYS A 205 18.78 -3.50 9.68
CA LYS A 205 18.88 -3.86 8.25
C LYS A 205 18.23 -2.80 7.38
N GLY A 206 19.04 -2.16 6.54
CA GLY A 206 18.56 -1.19 5.56
C GLY A 206 18.02 -1.90 4.33
N GLN A 207 16.81 -1.53 3.89
CA GLN A 207 16.22 -1.99 2.64
C GLN A 207 15.65 -0.81 1.85
N ASN A 208 15.71 -0.89 0.52
CA ASN A 208 15.24 0.19 -0.34
C ASN A 208 13.72 0.10 -0.56
N GLY A 209 13.02 1.21 -0.35
CA GLY A 209 11.59 1.33 -0.63
C GLY A 209 10.70 0.53 0.34
N SER A 210 9.40 0.85 0.35
CA SER A 210 8.41 0.13 1.17
C SER A 210 8.35 -1.37 0.84
N LEU A 211 8.50 -1.73 -0.45
CA LEU A 211 8.52 -3.14 -0.86
C LEU A 211 9.76 -3.89 -0.34
N GLY A 212 10.92 -3.25 -0.29
CA GLY A 212 12.14 -3.89 0.22
C GLY A 212 12.05 -4.19 1.71
N VAL A 213 11.61 -3.20 2.51
CA VAL A 213 11.47 -3.40 3.96
C VAL A 213 10.36 -4.41 4.32
N ALA A 214 9.19 -4.32 3.67
CA ALA A 214 8.11 -5.29 3.86
C ALA A 214 8.52 -6.68 3.36
N GLY A 215 9.19 -6.73 2.21
CA GLY A 215 9.74 -7.94 1.62
C GLY A 215 10.66 -8.68 2.59
N TYR A 216 11.64 -7.98 3.18
CA TYR A 216 12.55 -8.55 4.17
C TYR A 216 11.81 -9.15 5.37
N VAL A 217 10.89 -8.40 5.98
CA VAL A 217 10.12 -8.88 7.15
C VAL A 217 9.27 -10.09 6.77
N SER A 218 8.76 -10.14 5.54
CA SER A 218 7.89 -11.21 5.07
C SER A 218 8.59 -12.54 4.74
N GLN A 219 9.93 -12.59 4.75
CA GLN A 219 10.68 -13.82 4.49
C GLN A 219 10.81 -14.71 5.73
N ASN A 220 11.05 -16.00 5.51
CA ASN A 220 11.29 -16.97 6.58
C ASN A 220 12.50 -16.59 7.46
N TYR A 221 13.57 -16.04 6.87
CA TYR A 221 14.73 -15.55 7.62
C TYR A 221 14.44 -14.25 8.40
N GLY A 222 13.31 -13.59 8.13
CA GLY A 222 12.88 -12.35 8.78
C GLY A 222 12.25 -12.56 10.15
N GLU A 223 12.30 -13.77 10.71
CA GLU A 223 11.82 -14.03 12.07
C GLU A 223 12.57 -13.17 13.10
N GLY A 224 11.82 -12.47 13.95
CA GLY A 224 12.32 -11.47 14.88
C GLY A 224 12.36 -10.05 14.30
N ALA A 225 12.04 -9.85 13.01
CA ALA A 225 12.11 -8.54 12.37
C ALA A 225 10.86 -7.67 12.60
N ILE A 226 11.08 -6.35 12.64
CA ILE A 226 10.04 -5.31 12.69
C ILE A 226 10.44 -4.15 11.79
N THR A 227 9.48 -3.59 11.06
CA THR A 227 9.68 -2.42 10.19
C THR A 227 8.56 -1.41 10.33
N TYR A 228 8.73 -0.23 9.73
CA TYR A 228 7.69 0.79 9.58
C TYR A 228 7.33 0.93 8.10
N VAL A 229 6.06 0.77 7.76
CA VAL A 229 5.54 0.80 6.39
C VAL A 229 4.15 1.40 6.34
N GLU A 230 3.74 1.89 5.18
CA GLU A 230 2.32 2.16 4.96
C GLU A 230 1.51 0.86 5.10
N TYR A 231 0.34 0.95 5.73
CA TYR A 231 -0.49 -0.20 6.10
C TYR A 231 -0.87 -1.12 4.92
N SER A 232 -1.02 -0.57 3.71
CA SER A 232 -1.28 -1.37 2.50
C SER A 232 -0.22 -2.44 2.23
N TYR A 233 1.04 -2.23 2.64
CA TYR A 233 2.10 -3.22 2.44
C TYR A 233 1.95 -4.42 3.38
N ALA A 234 1.56 -4.19 4.63
CA ALA A 234 1.25 -5.27 5.58
C ALA A 234 0.00 -6.06 5.13
N MET A 235 -1.05 -5.34 4.72
CA MET A 235 -2.26 -5.92 4.13
C MET A 235 -1.95 -6.81 2.92
N LYS A 236 -1.20 -6.28 1.95
CA LYS A 236 -0.86 -6.98 0.70
C LYS A 236 0.08 -8.17 0.90
N SER A 237 0.94 -8.12 1.91
CA SER A 237 1.89 -9.20 2.23
C SER A 237 1.28 -10.30 3.11
N GLY A 238 0.09 -10.08 3.70
CA GLY A 238 -0.51 -11.05 4.63
C GLY A 238 0.17 -11.07 6.00
N PHE A 239 0.78 -9.97 6.43
CA PHE A 239 1.51 -9.88 7.70
C PHE A 239 0.81 -8.97 8.72
N PRO A 240 0.98 -9.28 10.02
CA PRO A 240 0.39 -8.49 11.09
C PRO A 240 1.11 -7.16 11.28
N VAL A 241 0.41 -6.23 11.92
CA VAL A 241 0.95 -4.95 12.37
C VAL A 241 0.74 -4.77 13.86
N VAL A 242 1.63 -4.02 14.50
CA VAL A 242 1.47 -3.71 15.92
C VAL A 242 0.23 -2.83 16.14
N LYS A 243 -0.58 -3.14 17.15
CA LYS A 243 -1.52 -2.18 17.73
C LYS A 243 -0.76 -1.20 18.61
N VAL A 244 -0.88 0.09 18.34
CA VAL A 244 -0.07 1.13 19.00
C VAL A 244 -0.87 1.82 20.08
N LEU A 245 -0.29 1.94 21.28
CA LEU A 245 -0.94 2.67 22.39
C LEU A 245 -1.13 4.15 22.02
N ASN A 246 -2.37 4.61 22.04
CA ASN A 246 -2.70 6.02 21.88
C ASN A 246 -2.80 6.74 23.24
N LYS A 247 -2.93 8.07 23.19
CA LYS A 247 -2.98 8.92 24.39
C LYS A 247 -4.21 8.66 25.28
N ALA A 248 -5.28 8.15 24.71
CA ALA A 248 -6.50 7.78 25.43
C ALA A 248 -6.38 6.42 26.15
N GLY A 249 -5.25 5.73 26.03
CA GLY A 249 -4.98 4.48 26.76
C GLY A 249 -5.48 3.22 26.05
N TYR A 250 -5.68 3.25 24.74
CA TYR A 250 -6.07 2.10 23.93
C TYR A 250 -5.00 1.75 22.89
N PHE A 251 -4.75 0.47 22.68
CA PHE A 251 -3.92 -0.06 21.60
C PHE A 251 -4.73 -0.13 20.31
N VAL A 252 -4.36 0.68 19.31
CA VAL A 252 -5.15 0.88 18.09
C VAL A 252 -4.38 0.46 16.85
N GLU A 253 -5.07 -0.16 15.91
CA GLU A 253 -4.55 -0.54 14.59
C GLU A 253 -4.76 0.59 13.56
N PRO A 254 -3.91 0.75 12.53
CA PRO A 254 -4.05 1.75 11.46
C PRO A 254 -5.16 1.46 10.43
N THR A 255 -6.35 1.04 10.88
CA THR A 255 -7.53 0.90 10.02
C THR A 255 -7.94 2.23 9.37
N TYR A 256 -8.68 2.18 8.26
CA TYR A 256 -9.14 3.39 7.59
C TYR A 256 -10.01 4.28 8.51
N GLN A 257 -10.79 3.69 9.43
CA GLN A 257 -11.61 4.43 10.39
C GLN A 257 -10.76 5.10 11.47
N SER A 258 -9.81 4.40 12.07
CA SER A 258 -8.95 4.95 13.14
C SER A 258 -8.05 6.07 12.61
N VAL A 259 -7.58 5.96 11.37
CA VAL A 259 -6.88 7.03 10.66
C VAL A 259 -7.80 8.23 10.41
N ALA A 260 -9.02 8.00 9.91
CA ALA A 260 -10.00 9.07 9.67
C ALA A 260 -10.34 9.83 10.96
N VAL A 261 -10.53 9.11 12.08
CA VAL A 261 -10.76 9.71 13.40
C VAL A 261 -9.56 10.52 13.85
N ALA A 262 -8.35 9.97 13.73
CA ALA A 262 -7.13 10.66 14.15
C ALA A 262 -6.92 11.98 13.38
N LEU A 263 -7.16 11.97 12.06
CA LEU A 263 -7.01 13.14 11.20
C LEU A 263 -8.04 14.24 11.43
N MET A 264 -9.10 14.00 12.22
CA MET A 264 -9.97 15.09 12.72
C MET A 264 -9.21 16.08 13.62
N SER A 265 -8.08 15.66 14.19
CA SER A 265 -7.20 16.50 15.00
C SER A 265 -6.03 17.10 14.21
N ALA A 266 -5.93 16.84 12.90
CA ALA A 266 -4.92 17.43 12.04
C ALA A 266 -5.25 18.89 11.73
N LYS A 267 -4.22 19.71 11.53
CA LYS A 267 -4.36 21.08 11.02
C LYS A 267 -3.65 21.20 9.67
N ILE A 268 -4.27 21.93 8.76
CA ILE A 268 -3.65 22.32 7.48
C ILE A 268 -3.03 23.69 7.70
N ASN A 269 -1.74 23.83 7.44
CA ASN A 269 -1.01 25.10 7.50
C ASN A 269 -1.37 25.97 6.27
N ASP A 270 -1.00 27.25 6.30
CA ASP A 270 -1.29 28.20 5.20
C ASP A 270 -0.65 27.79 3.87
N ASP A 271 0.49 27.09 3.91
CA ASP A 271 1.18 26.53 2.75
C ASP A 271 0.64 25.14 2.33
N LEU A 272 -0.48 24.72 2.92
CA LEU A 272 -1.17 23.44 2.70
C LEU A 272 -0.42 22.21 3.21
N THR A 273 0.66 22.40 3.98
CA THR A 273 1.33 21.32 4.69
C THR A 273 0.55 20.92 5.95
N GLN A 274 0.88 19.77 6.50
CA GLN A 274 0.19 19.12 7.61
C GLN A 274 0.89 19.42 8.93
N ASN A 275 0.11 19.79 9.94
CA ASN A 275 0.48 19.74 11.34
C ASN A 275 -0.26 18.57 12.00
N LEU A 276 0.51 17.62 12.53
CA LEU A 276 0.02 16.37 13.13
C LEU A 276 0.15 16.32 14.65
N ASP A 277 0.51 17.43 15.32
CA ASP A 277 0.69 17.44 16.78
C ASP A 277 -0.60 17.01 17.51
N GLY A 278 -1.74 17.46 17.00
CA GLY A 278 -3.06 17.07 17.47
C GLY A 278 -3.41 15.62 17.16
N VAL A 279 -2.89 15.06 16.06
CA VAL A 279 -3.08 13.66 15.67
C VAL A 279 -2.31 12.74 16.63
N TYR A 280 -1.05 13.05 16.89
CA TYR A 280 -0.19 12.31 17.81
C TYR A 280 -0.76 12.30 19.23
N ASN A 281 -1.41 13.41 19.61
CA ASN A 281 -1.96 13.65 20.94
C ASN A 281 -3.49 13.54 21.01
N SER A 282 -4.13 12.89 20.03
CA SER A 282 -5.60 12.81 20.00
C SER A 282 -6.14 12.15 21.27
N GLY A 283 -7.13 12.77 21.90
CA GLY A 283 -7.83 12.23 23.07
C GLY A 283 -8.94 11.25 22.73
N ASP A 284 -9.20 11.02 21.44
CA ASP A 284 -10.22 10.05 21.00
C ASP A 284 -9.65 8.61 21.12
N PRO A 285 -10.32 7.69 21.85
CA PRO A 285 -9.84 6.32 22.02
C PRO A 285 -9.68 5.54 20.73
N ARG A 286 -10.35 5.94 19.63
CA ARG A 286 -10.28 5.28 18.33
C ARG A 286 -9.12 5.75 17.47
N ALA A 287 -8.43 6.83 17.85
CA ALA A 287 -7.41 7.45 17.02
C ALA A 287 -6.13 6.61 16.95
N TYR A 288 -5.65 6.37 15.73
CA TYR A 288 -4.32 5.79 15.51
C TYR A 288 -3.24 6.89 15.51
N PRO A 289 -2.20 6.80 16.36
CA PRO A 289 -1.30 7.92 16.63
C PRO A 289 -0.29 8.23 15.52
N MET A 290 -0.03 7.32 14.56
CA MET A 290 0.86 7.55 13.42
C MET A 290 0.08 7.71 12.11
N SER A 291 -1.04 8.43 12.18
CA SER A 291 -1.88 8.77 11.03
C SER A 291 -1.39 10.03 10.32
N SER A 292 -1.46 10.05 9.00
CA SER A 292 -1.01 11.18 8.17
C SER A 292 -1.72 11.18 6.81
N TYR A 293 -1.45 12.20 6.00
CA TYR A 293 -1.77 12.20 4.58
C TYR A 293 -0.53 12.50 3.72
N SER A 294 -0.53 12.00 2.49
CA SER A 294 0.53 12.28 1.51
C SER A 294 0.15 13.43 0.58
N TYR A 295 1.15 14.12 0.06
CA TYR A 295 1.00 15.22 -0.89
C TYR A 295 1.42 14.79 -2.29
N MET A 296 0.67 15.25 -3.27
CA MET A 296 1.21 15.54 -4.58
C MET A 296 1.74 16.98 -4.61
N ILE A 297 2.95 17.15 -5.09
CA ILE A 297 3.59 18.43 -5.37
C ILE A 297 3.29 18.74 -6.83
N VAL A 298 2.45 19.75 -7.06
CA VAL A 298 1.99 20.14 -8.40
C VAL A 298 2.60 21.49 -8.80
N PRO A 299 2.98 21.68 -10.08
CA PRO A 299 3.39 22.99 -10.57
C PRO A 299 2.20 23.96 -10.63
N THR A 300 2.43 25.22 -10.27
CA THR A 300 1.43 26.30 -10.42
C THR A 300 1.75 27.26 -11.57
N GLU A 301 2.77 26.91 -12.35
CA GLU A 301 3.19 27.62 -13.56
C GLU A 301 3.85 26.61 -14.52
N THR A 302 3.95 26.97 -15.79
CA THR A 302 4.68 26.16 -16.77
C THR A 302 6.18 26.25 -16.52
N ASN A 303 6.92 25.18 -16.82
CA ASN A 303 8.37 25.15 -16.67
C ASN A 303 9.02 24.37 -17.84
N LYS A 304 10.29 23.96 -17.69
CA LYS A 304 11.05 23.23 -18.72
C LYS A 304 10.34 21.98 -19.24
N VAL A 305 9.63 21.25 -18.37
CA VAL A 305 8.99 19.98 -18.72
C VAL A 305 7.47 20.00 -18.60
N PHE A 306 6.91 20.95 -17.84
CA PHE A 306 5.49 21.05 -17.56
C PHE A 306 4.82 22.13 -18.43
N THR A 307 3.87 21.70 -19.28
CA THR A 307 3.11 22.56 -20.20
C THR A 307 1.65 22.67 -19.79
N VAL A 308 0.89 23.56 -20.43
CA VAL A 308 -0.56 23.72 -20.21
C VAL A 308 -1.31 22.42 -20.52
N GLU A 309 -0.92 21.69 -21.56
CA GLU A 309 -1.54 20.42 -21.94
C GLU A 309 -1.31 19.35 -20.87
N LYS A 310 -0.09 19.28 -20.32
CA LYS A 310 0.23 18.38 -19.21
C LYS A 310 -0.51 18.77 -17.93
N GLY A 311 -0.66 20.06 -17.67
CA GLY A 311 -1.45 20.53 -16.53
C GLY A 311 -2.94 20.27 -16.66
N ARG A 312 -3.49 20.19 -17.87
CA ARG A 312 -4.84 19.64 -18.10
C ARG A 312 -4.93 18.17 -17.69
N THR A 313 -3.98 17.32 -18.11
CA THR A 313 -3.93 15.91 -17.67
C THR A 313 -3.74 15.80 -16.14
N LEU A 314 -2.81 16.57 -15.56
CA LEU A 314 -2.49 16.52 -14.13
C LEU A 314 -3.68 16.97 -13.28
N SER A 315 -4.33 18.07 -13.64
CA SER A 315 -5.50 18.56 -12.91
C SER A 315 -6.66 17.58 -12.97
N GLN A 316 -6.87 16.89 -14.10
CA GLN A 316 -7.92 15.89 -14.19
C GLN A 316 -7.59 14.59 -13.45
N PHE A 317 -6.33 14.16 -13.45
CA PHE A 317 -5.88 13.09 -12.58
C PHE A 317 -6.03 13.46 -11.10
N ALA A 318 -5.71 14.69 -10.73
CA ALA A 318 -5.90 15.24 -9.39
C ALA A 318 -7.37 15.26 -8.96
N ALA A 319 -8.27 15.69 -9.84
CA ALA A 319 -9.71 15.64 -9.59
C ALA A 319 -10.20 14.20 -9.38
N TYR A 320 -9.72 13.26 -10.20
CA TYR A 320 -9.99 11.84 -10.00
C TYR A 320 -9.49 11.36 -8.63
N MET A 321 -8.26 11.68 -8.23
CA MET A 321 -7.71 11.27 -6.93
C MET A 321 -8.56 11.80 -5.77
N LEU A 322 -8.97 13.07 -5.80
CA LEU A 322 -9.75 13.71 -4.73
C LEU A 322 -11.18 13.17 -4.61
N CYS A 323 -11.73 12.62 -5.69
CA CYS A 323 -13.07 12.06 -5.77
C CYS A 323 -13.05 10.55 -6.01
N GLU A 324 -13.20 10.12 -7.27
CA GLU A 324 -13.38 8.72 -7.67
C GLU A 324 -12.32 7.76 -7.11
N GLY A 325 -11.08 8.22 -6.98
CA GLY A 325 -9.96 7.47 -6.43
C GLY A 325 -10.16 7.06 -4.97
N GLN A 326 -10.96 7.79 -4.20
CA GLN A 326 -11.15 7.57 -2.77
C GLN A 326 -12.03 6.34 -2.48
N GLN A 327 -12.85 5.89 -3.44
CA GLN A 327 -13.79 4.79 -3.25
C GLN A 327 -13.15 3.46 -2.84
N LYS A 328 -11.92 3.18 -3.30
CA LYS A 328 -11.21 1.93 -3.02
C LYS A 328 -10.08 2.08 -1.99
N ALA A 329 -9.95 3.25 -1.35
CA ALA A 329 -8.85 3.51 -0.42
C ALA A 329 -8.84 2.49 0.73
N SER A 330 -9.98 2.23 1.38
CA SER A 330 -10.08 1.26 2.48
C SER A 330 -9.66 -0.15 2.10
N ALA A 331 -10.10 -0.64 0.93
CA ALA A 331 -9.72 -1.96 0.42
C ALA A 331 -8.23 -2.09 0.09
N LEU A 332 -7.56 -0.96 -0.18
CA LEU A 332 -6.12 -0.91 -0.39
C LEU A 332 -5.33 -0.77 0.92
N GLY A 333 -5.97 -0.51 2.06
CA GLY A 333 -5.29 -0.23 3.33
C GLY A 333 -5.09 1.27 3.62
N TYR A 334 -5.70 2.15 2.83
CA TYR A 334 -5.65 3.59 3.05
C TYR A 334 -6.95 4.12 3.68
N SER A 335 -6.90 5.33 4.21
CA SER A 335 -8.07 6.08 4.62
C SER A 335 -8.49 7.09 3.53
N PRO A 336 -9.77 7.12 3.13
CA PRO A 336 -10.27 8.16 2.26
C PRO A 336 -10.08 9.56 2.88
N LEU A 337 -9.78 10.56 2.06
CA LEU A 337 -9.59 11.93 2.52
C LEU A 337 -10.91 12.54 3.03
N PRO A 338 -10.93 13.18 4.22
CA PRO A 338 -12.08 13.96 4.69
C PRO A 338 -12.33 15.21 3.81
N MET A 339 -13.57 15.71 3.85
CA MET A 339 -14.05 16.83 3.01
C MET A 339 -13.15 18.07 3.07
N ASN A 340 -12.63 18.45 4.24
CA ASN A 340 -11.74 19.61 4.36
C ASN A 340 -10.44 19.45 3.56
N LEU A 341 -9.86 18.24 3.52
CA LEU A 341 -8.66 17.96 2.73
C LEU A 341 -8.99 17.86 1.23
N VAL A 342 -10.16 17.35 0.87
CA VAL A 342 -10.62 17.37 -0.53
C VAL A 342 -10.87 18.80 -1.01
N GLN A 343 -11.45 19.67 -0.17
CA GLN A 343 -11.63 21.08 -0.47
C GLN A 343 -10.29 21.79 -0.66
N ALA A 344 -9.35 21.61 0.28
CA ALA A 344 -8.00 22.17 0.16
C ALA A 344 -7.31 21.70 -1.13
N GLY A 345 -7.46 20.41 -1.48
CA GLY A 345 -6.94 19.88 -2.74
C GLY A 345 -7.60 20.52 -3.97
N SER A 346 -8.93 20.67 -3.97
CA SER A 346 -9.69 21.30 -5.06
C SER A 346 -9.26 22.74 -5.31
N ASP A 347 -8.95 23.50 -4.25
CA ASP A 347 -8.48 24.88 -4.37
C ASP A 347 -7.09 24.96 -5.04
N VAL A 348 -6.27 23.92 -4.87
CA VAL A 348 -4.97 23.79 -5.54
C VAL A 348 -5.12 23.51 -7.04
N LEU A 349 -6.11 22.72 -7.46
CA LEU A 349 -6.32 22.42 -8.88
C LEU A 349 -6.48 23.69 -9.71
N GLN A 350 -7.15 24.70 -9.18
CA GLN A 350 -7.36 25.99 -9.87
C GLN A 350 -6.05 26.75 -10.13
N ARG A 351 -4.98 26.40 -9.44
CA ARG A 351 -3.64 27.00 -9.60
C ARG A 351 -2.78 26.25 -10.62
N ILE A 352 -3.20 25.05 -11.07
CA ILE A 352 -2.46 24.28 -12.07
C ILE A 352 -2.74 24.86 -13.46
N PRO A 353 -1.71 25.22 -14.25
CA PRO A 353 -1.90 25.67 -15.63
C PRO A 353 -2.70 24.68 -16.47
N GLY A 354 -3.72 25.14 -17.18
CA GLY A 354 -4.52 24.29 -18.07
C GLY A 354 -5.67 23.53 -17.40
N THR A 355 -5.90 23.73 -16.10
CA THR A 355 -7.13 23.27 -15.42
C THR A 355 -8.38 23.80 -16.11
N VAL A 356 -9.34 22.92 -16.32
CA VAL A 356 -10.66 23.26 -16.88
C VAL A 356 -11.73 22.86 -15.87
N GLY A 357 -12.48 23.85 -15.41
CA GLY A 357 -13.58 23.64 -14.45
C GLY A 357 -13.12 23.44 -13.01
N ALA A 358 -14.09 23.28 -12.12
CA ALA A 358 -13.89 22.97 -10.71
C ALA A 358 -14.48 21.62 -10.36
N ILE A 359 -14.02 21.02 -9.26
CA ILE A 359 -14.63 19.80 -8.74
C ILE A 359 -16.06 20.11 -8.29
N ASP A 360 -17.03 19.39 -8.84
CA ASP A 360 -18.39 19.38 -8.34
C ASP A 360 -18.49 18.38 -7.19
N PHE A 361 -18.42 18.88 -5.96
CA PHE A 361 -18.52 18.07 -4.74
C PHE A 361 -19.84 17.30 -4.64
N SER A 362 -20.91 17.73 -5.31
CA SER A 362 -22.18 17.00 -5.32
C SER A 362 -22.12 15.71 -6.16
N ARG A 363 -21.11 15.60 -7.03
CA ARG A 363 -20.86 14.44 -7.90
C ARG A 363 -19.58 13.69 -7.54
N CYS A 364 -18.90 14.11 -6.48
CA CYS A 364 -17.65 13.53 -6.01
C CYS A 364 -17.92 12.24 -5.24
N ASN A 365 -17.53 11.09 -5.80
CA ASN A 365 -17.70 9.81 -5.12
C ASN A 365 -16.60 9.59 -4.07
N ASN A 366 -16.74 10.21 -2.90
CA ASN A 366 -15.87 10.01 -1.75
C ASN A 366 -16.69 9.49 -0.56
N PRO A 367 -16.31 8.36 0.07
CA PRO A 367 -17.11 7.75 1.15
C PRO A 367 -17.12 8.55 2.47
N THR A 368 -16.34 9.64 2.61
CA THR A 368 -16.27 10.45 3.84
C THR A 368 -17.32 11.55 3.93
N PHE A 369 -17.99 11.88 2.82
CA PHE A 369 -19.01 12.91 2.78
C PHE A 369 -20.06 12.63 1.70
N LYS A 370 -21.22 13.27 1.83
CA LYS A 370 -22.31 13.22 0.84
C LYS A 370 -22.66 14.63 0.35
N PRO A 371 -23.40 14.77 -0.77
CA PRO A 371 -23.87 16.06 -1.24
C PRO A 371 -24.60 16.84 -0.12
N GLY A 372 -24.16 18.08 0.13
CA GLY A 372 -24.70 18.94 1.19
C GLY A 372 -24.00 18.84 2.55
N ASP A 373 -22.99 17.98 2.71
CA ASP A 373 -22.15 17.96 3.92
C ASP A 373 -21.24 19.21 4.02
N SER A 374 -20.74 19.50 5.22
CA SER A 374 -19.78 20.58 5.47
C SER A 374 -18.37 20.03 5.75
N PRO A 375 -17.30 20.83 5.56
CA PRO A 375 -15.92 20.43 5.89
C PRO A 375 -15.70 20.01 7.34
N SER A 376 -16.59 20.39 8.26
CA SER A 376 -16.53 19.99 9.67
C SER A 376 -17.09 18.59 9.95
N ASN A 377 -17.73 17.97 8.95
CA ASN A 377 -18.37 16.67 9.07
C ASN A 377 -17.53 15.58 8.39
N ASN A 378 -17.24 14.49 9.11
CA ASN A 378 -16.54 13.32 8.58
C ASN A 378 -17.36 12.06 8.89
N GLN A 379 -18.02 11.50 7.88
CA GLN A 379 -18.94 10.36 8.02
C GLN A 379 -18.23 9.09 8.52
N LEU A 380 -16.97 8.88 8.12
CA LEU A 380 -16.18 7.73 8.60
C LEU A 380 -15.83 7.87 10.07
N ALA A 381 -15.52 9.09 10.54
CA ALA A 381 -15.24 9.32 11.96
C ALA A 381 -16.51 9.19 12.83
N LEU A 382 -17.69 9.51 12.31
CA LEU A 382 -18.97 9.34 13.01
C LEU A 382 -19.36 7.88 13.21
N THR A 383 -18.96 7.00 12.29
CA THR A 383 -19.32 5.57 12.29
C THR A 383 -18.19 4.66 12.76
N ALA A 384 -17.01 5.22 13.06
CA ALA A 384 -15.87 4.47 13.54
C ALA A 384 -16.19 3.78 14.87
N PRO A 385 -16.03 2.45 14.96
CA PRO A 385 -16.32 1.69 16.17
C PRO A 385 -15.35 2.09 17.28
N ALA A 386 -15.81 2.03 18.54
CA ALA A 386 -14.92 2.12 19.68
C ALA A 386 -13.91 0.96 19.66
N PRO A 387 -12.65 1.15 20.07
CA PRO A 387 -11.74 0.04 20.29
C PRO A 387 -12.34 -0.90 21.35
N PRO A 388 -12.12 -2.22 21.24
CA PRO A 388 -12.63 -3.18 22.23
C PRO A 388 -11.94 -2.96 23.59
N GLU A 389 -12.64 -3.30 24.69
CA GLU A 389 -12.09 -3.12 26.04
C GLU A 389 -10.82 -3.95 26.29
N CYS A 390 -10.67 -5.09 25.60
CA CYS A 390 -9.42 -5.86 25.68
C CYS A 390 -8.23 -5.09 25.11
N ASP A 391 -8.40 -4.11 24.21
CA ASP A 391 -7.35 -3.21 23.70
C ASP A 391 -7.01 -2.06 24.65
N LYS A 392 -7.66 -1.94 25.81
CA LYS A 392 -7.29 -0.97 26.82
C LYS A 392 -5.97 -1.35 27.51
N ALA A 393 -5.11 -0.36 27.77
CA ALA A 393 -3.87 -0.58 28.51
C ALA A 393 -4.14 -1.22 29.88
N GLY A 394 -3.35 -2.23 30.21
CA GLY A 394 -3.50 -3.03 31.43
C GLY A 394 -4.50 -4.19 31.32
N ALA A 395 -5.28 -4.30 30.24
CA ALA A 395 -6.12 -5.46 29.97
C ALA A 395 -5.35 -6.59 29.28
N THR A 396 -5.85 -7.82 29.43
CA THR A 396 -5.41 -8.97 28.61
C THR A 396 -5.77 -8.72 27.15
N GLN A 397 -4.83 -9.01 26.25
CA GLN A 397 -5.00 -8.65 24.85
C GLN A 397 -6.06 -9.42 24.09
N CYS A 398 -6.70 -8.73 23.15
CA CYS A 398 -7.62 -9.32 22.18
C CYS A 398 -6.86 -10.33 21.31
N VAL A 399 -7.54 -11.38 20.85
CA VAL A 399 -6.90 -12.52 20.14
C VAL A 399 -6.88 -12.34 18.63
N GLU A 400 -7.70 -11.43 18.12
CA GLU A 400 -7.88 -11.15 16.70
C GLU A 400 -6.57 -10.68 16.08
N GLY A 401 -6.29 -11.21 14.88
CA GLY A 401 -5.17 -10.78 14.08
C GLY A 401 -5.32 -9.35 13.56
N THR A 402 -4.22 -8.81 13.06
CA THR A 402 -4.09 -7.44 12.56
C THR A 402 -3.52 -7.45 11.14
N GLY A 403 -3.63 -6.34 10.43
CA GLY A 403 -3.04 -6.17 9.11
C GLY A 403 -3.53 -7.21 8.13
N GLY A 404 -2.59 -7.73 7.33
CA GLY A 404 -2.88 -8.80 6.40
C GLY A 404 -3.05 -10.18 7.07
N ALA A 405 -2.75 -10.32 8.36
CA ALA A 405 -2.77 -11.59 9.07
C ALA A 405 -4.04 -11.71 9.93
N GLN A 406 -5.03 -12.43 9.40
CA GLN A 406 -6.35 -12.56 10.02
C GLN A 406 -6.45 -13.74 11.01
N GLU A 407 -5.41 -14.58 11.11
CA GLU A 407 -5.39 -15.68 12.08
C GLU A 407 -5.30 -15.15 13.52
N GLU A 408 -5.99 -15.82 14.45
CA GLU A 408 -5.97 -15.47 15.87
C GLU A 408 -4.68 -15.93 16.55
N THR A 409 -4.23 -15.12 17.51
CA THR A 409 -3.21 -15.52 18.49
C THR A 409 -3.89 -15.67 19.86
N PRO A 410 -4.11 -16.89 20.34
CA PRO A 410 -4.75 -17.12 21.63
C PRO A 410 -3.96 -16.47 22.77
N ALA A 411 -4.67 -15.99 23.78
CA ALA A 411 -4.08 -15.62 25.05
C ALA A 411 -3.50 -16.90 25.70
N THR A 412 -2.20 -17.11 25.59
CA THR A 412 -1.50 -18.19 26.29
C THR A 412 -1.28 -17.71 27.72
N GLY A 413 -2.01 -18.27 28.69
CA GLY A 413 -1.95 -17.85 30.09
C GLY A 413 -0.51 -17.60 30.60
N SER A 414 -0.36 -16.57 31.44
CA SER A 414 0.89 -16.03 31.97
C SER A 414 1.98 -17.08 32.19
N GLY A 415 3.12 -16.93 31.51
CA GLY A 415 4.38 -17.57 31.88
C GLY A 415 4.90 -17.02 33.20
N GLY A 416 4.25 -17.39 34.30
CA GLY A 416 4.68 -17.14 35.67
C GLY A 416 5.04 -18.48 36.32
N ALA A 417 6.28 -18.61 36.77
CA ALA A 417 6.73 -19.76 37.53
C ALA A 417 5.83 -19.97 38.77
N SER A 418 5.12 -21.10 38.84
CA SER A 418 4.52 -21.59 40.07
C SER A 418 5.22 -22.87 40.50
N GLY A 419 6.18 -22.72 41.42
CA GLY A 419 6.69 -23.83 42.22
C GLY A 419 5.63 -24.28 43.22
N GLY A 420 5.28 -25.57 43.14
CA GLY A 420 4.88 -26.49 44.23
C GLY A 420 3.73 -26.11 45.18
N SER A 421 2.64 -26.88 45.16
CA SER A 421 2.52 -28.09 46.02
C SER A 421 1.16 -28.80 45.88
N ASN A 422 1.25 -30.14 45.78
CA ASN A 422 0.30 -31.24 45.89
C ASN A 422 -1.19 -30.99 46.23
N SER A 423 -2.05 -31.69 45.48
CA SER A 423 -2.90 -32.72 46.08
C SER A 423 -3.22 -33.84 45.08
N SER A 424 -2.86 -35.06 45.49
CA SER A 424 -3.11 -36.35 44.86
C SER A 424 -4.60 -36.68 44.69
N ALA A 425 -4.95 -37.28 43.55
CA ALA A 425 -6.03 -38.27 43.49
C ALA A 425 -5.68 -39.32 42.42
N ALA A 426 -5.49 -40.54 42.90
CA ALA A 426 -5.20 -41.73 42.13
C ALA A 426 -6.46 -42.25 41.40
N ALA A 427 -6.28 -42.77 40.20
CA ALA A 427 -7.13 -43.83 39.65
C ALA A 427 -6.27 -44.77 38.82
N ALA A 428 -6.15 -46.00 39.33
CA ALA A 428 -5.45 -47.12 38.72
C ALA A 428 -6.25 -47.69 37.52
N GLY A 429 -5.54 -48.29 36.56
CA GLY A 429 -6.21 -48.93 35.44
C GLY A 429 -5.30 -49.63 34.42
N THR A 430 -4.57 -50.64 34.89
CA THR A 430 -4.19 -51.88 34.16
C THR A 430 -3.18 -51.86 33.00
N ALA A 431 -2.25 -52.81 33.13
CA ALA A 431 -1.14 -53.15 32.26
C ALA A 431 -1.54 -53.97 31.02
N GLY A 432 -0.70 -53.89 29.99
CA GLY A 432 -0.61 -54.84 28.88
C GLY A 432 0.79 -54.79 28.28
N THR A 433 1.59 -55.79 28.59
CA THR A 433 3.01 -55.99 28.21
C THR A 433 3.17 -56.70 26.87
N SER A 434 4.41 -56.63 26.33
CA SER A 434 5.06 -57.51 25.33
C SER A 434 4.76 -57.19 23.85
N SER A 435 5.65 -57.29 22.87
CA SER A 435 7.07 -57.64 22.76
C SER A 435 7.47 -57.51 21.27
N ASP A 436 8.66 -56.98 20.97
CA ASP A 436 9.41 -57.22 19.71
C ASP A 436 9.78 -58.73 19.57
N PRO A 437 10.18 -59.33 18.41
CA PRO A 437 11.09 -58.75 17.39
C PRO A 437 11.00 -59.24 15.90
N THR A 438 11.82 -58.63 15.04
CA THR A 438 12.55 -59.13 13.84
C THR A 438 11.89 -59.42 12.45
N ALA A 439 12.40 -58.66 11.46
CA ALA A 439 13.06 -59.07 10.19
C ALA A 439 12.30 -59.24 8.84
N ALA A 440 12.76 -58.39 7.89
CA ALA A 440 13.06 -58.60 6.46
C ALA A 440 11.96 -58.84 5.41
N GLY A 441 11.96 -58.00 4.35
CA GLY A 441 11.32 -58.31 3.06
C GLY A 441 11.15 -57.14 2.08
N ALA A 442 12.13 -56.98 1.17
CA ALA A 442 12.06 -56.52 -0.23
C ALA A 442 11.34 -55.19 -0.65
N ALA A 443 12.09 -54.38 -1.41
CA ALA A 443 11.64 -53.24 -2.21
C ALA A 443 10.89 -53.68 -3.50
N PRO A 444 10.21 -52.75 -4.22
CA PRO A 444 10.94 -51.99 -5.25
C PRO A 444 10.59 -50.49 -5.39
N ALA A 445 11.62 -49.73 -5.78
CA ALA A 445 11.66 -48.52 -6.63
C ALA A 445 10.55 -47.45 -6.58
N ALA A 446 10.92 -46.24 -6.15
CA ALA A 446 10.43 -44.99 -6.72
C ALA A 446 11.53 -43.91 -6.62
N ALA A 447 11.77 -43.21 -7.74
CA ALA A 447 12.83 -42.23 -7.93
C ALA A 447 12.60 -40.95 -7.10
N GLY A 448 13.57 -40.59 -6.26
CA GLY A 448 13.63 -39.29 -5.57
C GLY A 448 14.77 -38.44 -6.12
N GLY A 449 14.43 -37.42 -6.92
CA GLY A 449 15.36 -36.35 -7.26
C GLY A 449 15.37 -35.32 -6.13
N THR A 450 16.53 -35.08 -5.53
CA THR A 450 16.75 -34.01 -4.56
C THR A 450 16.93 -32.69 -5.30
N SER A 451 15.91 -31.83 -5.28
CA SER A 451 16.11 -30.40 -5.56
C SER A 451 16.60 -29.74 -4.27
N ALA A 452 17.87 -29.31 -4.25
CA ALA A 452 18.36 -28.42 -3.21
C ALA A 452 17.78 -27.03 -3.44
N ASP A 453 17.26 -26.40 -2.37
CA ASP A 453 16.74 -25.05 -2.41
C ASP A 453 17.84 -24.03 -2.78
N PRO A 454 17.49 -22.93 -3.48
CA PRO A 454 18.45 -21.91 -3.87
C PRO A 454 19.07 -21.23 -2.64
N VAL A 455 20.40 -21.15 -2.64
CA VAL A 455 21.18 -20.46 -1.58
C VAL A 455 21.47 -19.03 -2.03
N TYR A 456 21.11 -18.06 -1.18
CA TYR A 456 21.34 -16.63 -1.39
C TYR A 456 22.37 -16.09 -0.40
N ASP A 457 23.17 -15.11 -0.82
CA ASP A 457 24.13 -14.43 0.05
C ASP A 457 23.47 -13.37 0.94
N ALA A 458 24.27 -12.77 1.83
CA ALA A 458 23.84 -11.74 2.78
C ALA A 458 23.32 -10.45 2.13
N ASN A 459 23.44 -10.30 0.80
CA ASN A 459 22.95 -9.18 0.02
C ASN A 459 21.77 -9.57 -0.90
N GLY A 460 21.28 -10.82 -0.80
CA GLY A 460 20.16 -11.32 -1.59
C GLY A 460 20.51 -11.79 -3.00
N ASN A 461 21.79 -11.97 -3.34
CA ASN A 461 22.20 -12.52 -4.63
C ASN A 461 22.25 -14.05 -4.57
N LEU A 462 21.86 -14.72 -5.65
CA LEU A 462 21.89 -16.18 -5.78
C LEU A 462 23.33 -16.68 -5.91
N VAL A 463 23.78 -17.55 -5.00
CA VAL A 463 25.19 -18.02 -4.91
C VAL A 463 25.41 -19.38 -5.56
N SER A 464 24.38 -20.22 -5.67
CA SER A 464 24.44 -21.44 -6.47
C SER A 464 23.05 -21.91 -6.93
N ALA A 465 22.95 -22.24 -8.22
CA ALA A 465 21.92 -23.09 -8.80
C ALA A 465 22.63 -24.10 -9.69
N ALA A 466 22.32 -25.40 -9.54
CA ALA A 466 22.87 -26.43 -10.42
C ALA A 466 22.43 -26.15 -11.86
N ALA A 467 23.41 -25.92 -12.74
CA ALA A 467 23.19 -25.45 -14.10
C ALA A 467 22.68 -26.56 -15.04
N ALA A 468 21.56 -26.29 -15.72
CA ALA A 468 21.32 -26.72 -17.09
C ALA A 468 20.90 -25.47 -17.89
N GLY A 469 21.65 -25.15 -18.94
CA GLY A 469 21.81 -23.79 -19.47
C GLY A 469 20.63 -23.21 -20.28
N GLY A 470 20.62 -21.88 -20.35
CA GLY A 470 19.78 -21.08 -21.24
C GLY A 470 19.47 -19.69 -20.68
N SER A 471 20.27 -18.68 -21.07
CA SER A 471 20.10 -17.22 -20.98
C SER A 471 19.04 -16.64 -20.02
N ALA A 472 19.52 -15.92 -19.00
CA ALA A 472 18.71 -15.20 -18.01
C ALA A 472 17.85 -14.09 -18.64
N ALA A 473 16.53 -14.32 -18.66
CA ALA A 473 15.53 -13.27 -18.55
C ALA A 473 14.90 -13.39 -17.16
N ALA A 474 14.62 -12.26 -16.51
CA ALA A 474 13.90 -12.24 -15.24
C ALA A 474 12.56 -12.99 -15.38
N VAL A 475 12.44 -14.15 -14.72
CA VAL A 475 11.19 -14.92 -14.71
C VAL A 475 10.47 -14.62 -13.40
N SER A 476 9.58 -13.63 -13.45
CA SER A 476 8.45 -13.57 -12.51
C SER A 476 7.62 -14.84 -12.73
N ALA A 477 7.43 -15.66 -11.70
CA ALA A 477 6.43 -16.72 -11.76
C ALA A 477 5.03 -16.06 -11.84
N PRO A 478 4.27 -16.26 -12.93
CA PRO A 478 2.92 -15.72 -13.02
C PRO A 478 2.01 -16.54 -12.08
N PHE A 479 1.27 -15.83 -11.23
CA PHE A 479 0.11 -16.41 -10.57
C PHE A 479 -0.99 -16.64 -11.62
N SER A 480 -1.61 -17.81 -11.63
CA SER A 480 -2.78 -18.07 -12.43
C SER A 480 -3.97 -17.29 -11.86
N LEU A 481 -4.49 -16.36 -12.64
CA LEU A 481 -5.82 -15.81 -12.40
C LEU A 481 -6.86 -16.86 -12.81
N ALA A 482 -7.99 -16.92 -12.09
CA ALA A 482 -9.15 -17.65 -12.56
C ALA A 482 -9.50 -17.19 -13.98
N GLU A 483 -9.66 -18.15 -14.89
CA GLU A 483 -10.00 -17.91 -16.30
C GLU A 483 -11.34 -17.17 -16.39
N ASN A 484 -11.30 -15.84 -16.48
CA ASN A 484 -12.42 -15.10 -17.02
C ASN A 484 -12.40 -15.32 -18.54
N GLY A 485 -13.52 -15.83 -19.06
CA GLY A 485 -13.71 -16.16 -20.47
C GLY A 485 -13.40 -15.01 -21.44
N TRP A 486 -13.42 -15.31 -22.73
CA TRP A 486 -13.03 -14.38 -23.79
C TRP A 486 -13.71 -13.01 -23.64
N GLY A 487 -12.90 -11.97 -23.56
CA GLY A 487 -13.35 -10.58 -23.59
C GLY A 487 -13.68 -10.13 -25.01
N THR A 488 -14.41 -9.00 -25.09
CA THR A 488 -14.82 -8.36 -26.34
C THR A 488 -13.69 -8.18 -27.36
N PRO A 489 -12.43 -7.82 -26.98
CA PRO A 489 -11.34 -7.70 -27.94
C PRO A 489 -10.96 -9.03 -28.61
N GLN A 490 -11.03 -10.16 -27.88
CA GLN A 490 -10.74 -11.48 -28.43
C GLN A 490 -11.84 -11.95 -29.39
N PHE A 491 -13.11 -11.65 -29.09
CA PHE A 491 -14.22 -11.88 -30.02
C PHE A 491 -14.09 -11.08 -31.30
N ILE A 492 -13.64 -9.81 -31.21
CA ILE A 492 -13.41 -8.96 -32.40
C ILE A 492 -12.26 -9.53 -33.25
N MET A 493 -11.16 -9.95 -32.63
CA MET A 493 -10.04 -10.57 -33.34
C MET A 493 -10.43 -11.89 -34.01
N LEU A 494 -11.24 -12.73 -33.36
CA LEU A 494 -11.75 -13.96 -33.96
C LEU A 494 -12.68 -13.65 -35.16
N ALA A 495 -13.58 -12.68 -35.02
CA ALA A 495 -14.48 -12.28 -36.09
C ALA A 495 -13.71 -11.73 -37.30
N ALA A 496 -12.67 -10.92 -37.07
CA ALA A 496 -11.79 -10.43 -38.12
C ALA A 496 -11.02 -11.57 -38.82
N GLY A 497 -10.50 -12.54 -38.06
CA GLY A 497 -9.84 -13.73 -38.61
C GLY A 497 -10.77 -14.57 -39.48
N LEU A 498 -12.01 -14.81 -39.03
CA LEU A 498 -13.03 -15.55 -39.78
C LEU A 498 -13.43 -14.82 -41.07
N LEU A 499 -13.52 -13.49 -41.05
CA LEU A 499 -13.81 -12.69 -42.25
C LEU A 499 -12.69 -12.77 -43.30
N VAL A 500 -11.43 -12.79 -42.87
CA VAL A 500 -10.28 -12.96 -43.78
C VAL A 500 -10.28 -14.35 -44.40
N VAL A 501 -10.52 -15.39 -43.60
CA VAL A 501 -10.62 -16.77 -44.10
C VAL A 501 -11.79 -16.92 -45.07
N ALA A 502 -12.94 -16.32 -44.76
CA ALA A 502 -14.10 -16.30 -45.66
C ALA A 502 -13.78 -15.59 -46.99
N ALA A 503 -13.10 -14.45 -46.95
CA ALA A 503 -12.70 -13.72 -48.16
C ALA A 503 -11.76 -14.51 -49.07
N ILE A 504 -10.92 -15.39 -48.51
CA ILE A 504 -9.99 -16.25 -49.26
C ILE A 504 -10.71 -17.48 -49.84
N LEU A 505 -11.59 -18.10 -49.07
CA LEU A 505 -12.19 -19.40 -49.43
C LEU A 505 -13.47 -19.28 -50.27
N ILE A 506 -14.24 -18.20 -50.13
CA ILE A 506 -15.51 -18.03 -50.86
C ILE A 506 -15.31 -17.88 -52.38
N PRO A 507 -14.37 -17.06 -52.90
CA PRO A 507 -14.20 -16.86 -54.34
C PRO A 507 -13.92 -18.15 -55.14
N PRO A 508 -13.03 -19.08 -54.72
CA PRO A 508 -12.79 -20.32 -55.47
C PRO A 508 -13.96 -21.31 -55.39
N VAL A 509 -14.74 -21.30 -54.31
CA VAL A 509 -15.91 -22.19 -54.15
C VAL A 509 -17.08 -21.73 -55.00
N VAL A 510 -17.37 -20.42 -55.02
CA VAL A 510 -18.40 -19.83 -55.88
C VAL A 510 -17.99 -19.92 -57.36
N GLY A 511 -16.71 -19.72 -57.67
CA GLY A 511 -16.17 -19.87 -59.03
C GLY A 511 -16.22 -21.30 -59.58
N ARG A 512 -16.09 -22.34 -58.73
CA ARG A 512 -16.26 -23.75 -59.14
C ARG A 512 -17.73 -24.13 -59.35
N ARG A 513 -18.66 -23.58 -58.55
CA ARG A 513 -20.10 -23.82 -58.72
C ARG A 513 -20.63 -23.19 -60.02
N ALA A 514 -20.17 -21.99 -60.37
CA ALA A 514 -20.54 -21.33 -61.62
C ALA A 514 -20.01 -22.01 -62.90
N ARG A 515 -19.02 -22.91 -62.80
CA ARG A 515 -18.48 -23.69 -63.93
C ARG A 515 -19.06 -25.12 -64.03
N GLY A 516 -19.89 -25.55 -63.07
CA GLY A 516 -20.56 -26.85 -63.08
C GLY A 516 -21.72 -26.95 -64.08
N ASP A 517 -22.36 -25.82 -64.41
CA ASP A 517 -23.56 -25.78 -65.28
C ASP A 517 -23.25 -25.53 -66.77
N ARG A 518 -22.01 -25.74 -67.19
CA ARG A 518 -21.66 -25.73 -68.63
C ARG A 518 -20.86 -26.97 -68.98
N ARG A 519 -21.58 -28.05 -69.26
CA ARG A 519 -21.16 -29.06 -70.24
C ARG A 519 -22.19 -29.10 -71.38
N PRO A 520 -21.75 -29.20 -72.65
CA PRO A 520 -22.64 -29.37 -73.80
C PRO A 520 -23.33 -30.73 -73.80
#